data_AF-A0A482ZH87-F1
#
_entry.id   AF-A0A482ZH87-F1
#
_cell.length_a   1.000
_cell.length_b   1.000
_cell.length_c   1.000
_cell.angle_alpha   90.00
_cell.angle_beta   90.00
_cell.angle_gamma   90.00
#
_symmetry.space_group_name_H-M   'P 1'
#
loop_
_entity.id
_entity.type
_entity.pdbx_description
1 polymer ?
#
loop_
_entity_poly.entity_id
_entity_poly.type
_entity_poly.pdbx_seq_one_letter_code
_entity_poly.pdbx_strand_id
1 'polypeptide(L)'
;MYNLKTIISISLISILLSGCAAMGVHSTNDPDQKINDAYMLFDEQQRPLPAERLIREAITIYKANNNMLGLAEAYRAYGFFFRSGVIGGKYHKHYKERGFMEKNATYTNRYEKSIEYFKKSAEIYKQNSALDKLTNIYLNMGFTYEFAGLPNKACKEYKRSIVVSQTFARQNPNIKLILPKGYDTHKEYMKPFLDRLICK
;
A
#
# COMPACT_ATOMS: atom_id res chain seq x y z
N MET A 1 -62.37 5.42 42.96
CA MET A 1 -62.64 4.73 41.68
C MET A 1 -61.38 4.78 40.84
N TYR A 2 -60.81 3.61 40.55
CA TYR A 2 -59.63 3.39 39.72
C TYR A 2 -59.76 4.07 38.34
N ASN A 3 -58.67 4.64 37.81
CA ASN A 3 -57.96 3.98 36.71
C ASN A 3 -56.66 4.69 36.29
N LEU A 4 -55.59 3.92 36.48
CA LEU A 4 -54.27 4.05 35.90
C LEU A 4 -54.34 3.90 34.38
N LYS A 5 -53.85 4.87 33.61
CA LYS A 5 -53.48 4.66 32.20
C LYS A 5 -52.08 5.20 31.95
N THR A 6 -51.14 4.27 32.09
CA THR A 6 -49.78 4.32 31.57
C THR A 6 -49.82 4.60 30.07
N ILE A 7 -49.27 5.72 29.62
CA ILE A 7 -48.94 5.93 28.21
C ILE A 7 -47.42 5.96 28.12
N ILE A 8 -46.88 4.80 27.74
CA ILE A 8 -45.48 4.61 27.36
C ILE A 8 -45.30 5.36 26.04
N SER A 9 -44.72 6.56 26.09
CA SER A 9 -44.23 7.23 24.88
C SER A 9 -42.91 6.57 24.49
N ILE A 10 -42.99 5.61 23.57
CA ILE A 10 -41.83 4.96 22.95
C ILE A 10 -41.06 6.05 22.18
N SER A 11 -39.95 6.52 22.75
CA SER A 11 -38.97 7.32 22.05
C SER A 11 -38.43 6.51 20.87
N LEU A 12 -38.86 6.90 19.66
CA LEU A 12 -38.32 6.40 18.40
C LEU A 12 -36.89 6.95 18.26
N ILE A 13 -35.93 6.31 18.92
CA ILE A 13 -34.51 6.54 18.66
C ILE A 13 -34.25 5.91 17.30
N SER A 14 -34.34 6.75 16.26
CA SER A 14 -33.87 6.45 14.92
C SER A 14 -32.36 6.30 14.99
N ILE A 15 -31.87 5.12 15.39
CA ILE A 15 -30.48 4.75 15.22
C ILE A 15 -30.27 4.69 13.71
N LEU A 16 -29.70 5.76 13.16
CA LEU A 16 -29.08 5.74 11.85
C LEU A 16 -27.99 4.67 11.92
N LEU A 17 -28.33 3.45 11.49
CA LEU A 17 -27.39 2.38 11.18
C LEU A 17 -26.56 2.83 9.97
N SER A 18 -25.66 3.79 10.18
CA SER A 18 -24.55 4.06 9.27
C SER A 18 -23.69 2.81 9.28
N GLY A 19 -23.80 2.04 8.19
CA GLY A 19 -23.41 0.64 8.12
C GLY A 19 -21.98 0.31 8.57
N CYS A 20 -21.79 -0.98 8.85
CA CYS A 20 -20.58 -1.64 9.37
C CYS A 20 -19.27 -1.36 8.60
N ALA A 21 -19.29 -0.61 7.49
CA ALA A 21 -18.10 -0.25 6.74
C ALA A 21 -17.21 0.79 7.46
N ALA A 22 -17.79 1.67 8.28
CA ALA A 22 -17.07 2.75 8.97
C ALA A 22 -16.61 2.39 10.40
N MET A 23 -17.07 1.26 10.94
CA MET A 23 -16.74 0.84 12.31
C MET A 23 -15.21 0.61 12.43
N GLY A 24 -14.56 1.30 13.38
CA GLY A 24 -13.12 1.20 13.63
C GLY A 24 -12.22 1.91 12.60
N VAL A 25 -12.76 2.78 11.73
CA VAL A 25 -11.95 3.72 10.95
C VAL A 25 -11.94 5.05 11.69
N HIS A 26 -10.82 5.40 12.32
CA HIS A 26 -10.70 6.65 13.07
C HIS A 26 -10.75 7.85 12.12
N SER A 27 -11.59 8.83 12.44
CA SER A 27 -11.61 10.09 11.69
C SER A 27 -10.38 10.91 12.06
N THR A 28 -9.52 11.18 11.09
CA THR A 28 -8.31 12.00 11.24
C THR A 28 -8.07 12.79 9.97
N ASN A 29 -7.47 13.99 10.10
CA ASN A 29 -6.96 14.78 8.98
C ASN A 29 -5.46 14.58 8.75
N ASP A 30 -4.78 13.84 9.63
CA ASP A 30 -3.37 13.53 9.49
C ASP A 30 -3.17 12.48 8.37
N PRO A 31 -2.51 12.84 7.24
CA PRO A 31 -2.31 11.91 6.16
C PRO A 31 -1.36 10.76 6.51
N ASP A 32 -0.43 10.92 7.46
CA ASP A 32 0.47 9.85 7.89
C ASP A 32 -0.34 8.74 8.60
N GLN A 33 -1.22 9.14 9.53
CA GLN A 33 -2.13 8.21 10.19
C GLN A 33 -3.07 7.51 9.19
N LYS A 34 -3.58 8.21 8.18
CA LYS A 34 -4.42 7.59 7.12
C LYS A 34 -3.68 6.48 6.38
N ILE A 35 -2.40 6.68 6.07
CA ILE A 35 -1.59 5.66 5.40
C ILE A 35 -1.36 4.46 6.33
N ASN A 36 -1.04 4.68 7.60
CA ASN A 36 -0.90 3.60 8.58
C ASN A 36 -2.18 2.78 8.73
N ASP A 37 -3.32 3.47 8.90
CA ASP A 37 -4.64 2.83 8.97
C ASP A 37 -4.96 2.04 7.71
N ALA A 38 -4.60 2.56 6.53
CA ALA A 38 -4.82 1.85 5.27
C ALA A 38 -4.07 0.51 5.23
N TYR A 39 -2.78 0.48 5.60
CA TYR A 39 -2.02 -0.78 5.67
C TYR A 39 -2.68 -1.76 6.63
N MET A 40 -3.02 -1.34 7.85
CA MET A 40 -3.73 -2.18 8.83
C MET A 40 -5.03 -2.75 8.25
N LEU A 41 -5.79 -1.92 7.52
CA LEU A 41 -7.05 -2.33 6.94
C LEU A 41 -6.88 -3.38 5.84
N PHE A 42 -5.98 -3.20 4.87
CA PHE A 42 -5.88 -4.15 3.74
C PHE A 42 -4.95 -5.34 3.99
N ASP A 43 -3.93 -5.22 4.84
CA ASP A 43 -3.00 -6.31 5.14
C ASP A 43 -3.47 -7.19 6.29
N GLU A 44 -4.05 -6.62 7.35
CA GLU A 44 -4.41 -7.38 8.55
C GLU A 44 -5.92 -7.64 8.65
N GLN A 45 -6.73 -6.59 8.49
CA GLN A 45 -8.18 -6.69 8.73
C GLN A 45 -8.97 -7.18 7.52
N GLN A 46 -8.34 -7.34 6.35
CA GLN A 46 -8.99 -7.71 5.09
C GLN A 46 -10.14 -6.76 4.70
N ARG A 47 -9.94 -5.46 4.86
CA ARG A 47 -10.90 -4.37 4.59
C ARG A 47 -10.34 -3.40 3.54
N PRO A 48 -10.24 -3.81 2.26
CA PRO A 48 -9.57 -3.02 1.24
C PRO A 48 -10.37 -1.77 0.82
N LEU A 49 -11.71 -1.77 0.91
CA LEU A 49 -12.52 -0.62 0.48
C LEU A 49 -12.27 0.66 1.29
N PRO A 50 -12.33 0.65 2.64
CA PRO A 50 -11.97 1.83 3.42
C PRO A 50 -10.48 2.18 3.27
N ALA A 51 -9.60 1.19 3.05
CA ALA A 51 -8.18 1.43 2.86
C ALA A 51 -7.89 2.24 1.57
N GLU A 52 -8.52 1.87 0.45
CA GLU A 52 -8.37 2.60 -0.82
C GLU A 52 -8.76 4.08 -0.67
N ARG A 53 -9.87 4.33 0.03
CA ARG A 53 -10.33 5.68 0.31
C ARG A 53 -9.29 6.48 1.11
N LEU A 54 -8.77 5.92 2.21
CA LEU A 54 -7.78 6.60 3.05
C LEU A 54 -6.49 6.93 2.29
N ILE A 55 -6.02 6.02 1.43
CA ILE A 55 -4.85 6.25 0.57
C ILE A 55 -5.10 7.43 -0.37
N ARG A 56 -6.28 7.49 -1.02
CA ARG A 56 -6.62 8.57 -1.94
C ARG A 56 -6.80 9.93 -1.24
N GLU A 57 -7.36 9.93 -0.03
CA GLU A 57 -7.44 11.11 0.82
C GLU A 57 -6.03 11.61 1.19
N ALA A 58 -5.14 10.72 1.66
CA ALA A 58 -3.75 11.06 1.99
C ALA A 58 -3.00 11.63 0.78
N ILE A 59 -3.12 11.02 -0.41
CA ILE A 59 -2.56 11.56 -1.66
C ILE A 59 -3.03 13.00 -1.92
N THR A 60 -4.32 13.27 -1.68
CA THR A 60 -4.90 14.61 -1.88
C THR A 60 -4.31 15.62 -0.90
N ILE A 61 -4.21 15.24 0.37
CA ILE A 61 -3.66 16.10 1.44
C ILE A 61 -2.18 16.39 1.19
N TYR A 62 -1.35 15.38 0.91
CA TYR A 62 0.08 15.60 0.65
C TYR A 62 0.32 16.47 -0.59
N LYS A 63 -0.50 16.34 -1.65
CA LYS A 63 -0.44 17.23 -2.81
C LYS A 63 -0.78 18.67 -2.44
N ALA A 64 -1.86 18.89 -1.71
CA ALA A 64 -2.27 20.22 -1.27
C ALA A 64 -1.19 20.89 -0.39
N ASN A 65 -0.51 20.10 0.43
CA ASN A 65 0.53 20.57 1.35
C ASN A 65 1.93 20.63 0.70
N ASN A 66 2.08 20.29 -0.59
CA ASN A 66 3.37 20.15 -1.27
C ASN A 66 4.39 19.25 -0.53
N ASN A 67 3.91 18.27 0.24
CA ASN A 67 4.76 17.33 0.95
C ASN A 67 5.13 16.17 0.02
N MET A 68 6.26 16.31 -0.67
CA MET A 68 6.70 15.35 -1.67
C MET A 68 7.03 13.98 -1.07
N LEU A 69 7.73 13.92 0.06
CA LEU A 69 8.09 12.65 0.69
C LEU A 69 6.85 11.89 1.21
N GLY A 70 5.90 12.61 1.80
CA GLY A 70 4.59 12.03 2.18
C GLY A 70 3.80 11.55 0.97
N LEU A 71 3.80 12.32 -0.13
CA LEU A 71 3.18 11.91 -1.39
C LEU A 71 3.82 10.64 -1.96
N ALA A 72 5.14 10.51 -1.87
CA ALA A 72 5.86 9.32 -2.28
C ALA A 72 5.47 8.09 -1.45
N GLU A 73 5.24 8.26 -0.14
CA GLU A 73 4.76 7.20 0.75
C GLU A 73 3.32 6.82 0.42
N ALA A 74 2.45 7.79 0.15
CA ALA A 74 1.07 7.51 -0.25
C ALA A 74 0.99 6.77 -1.59
N TYR A 75 1.83 7.13 -2.57
CA TYR A 75 1.96 6.37 -3.82
C TYR A 75 2.50 4.96 -3.59
N ARG A 76 3.50 4.80 -2.72
CA ARG A 76 3.99 3.48 -2.32
C ARG A 76 2.86 2.64 -1.73
N ALA A 77 2.08 3.17 -0.79
CA ALA A 77 0.95 2.49 -0.18
C ALA A 77 -0.10 2.07 -1.22
N TYR A 78 -0.40 2.92 -2.20
CA TYR A 78 -1.34 2.55 -3.26
C TYR A 78 -0.78 1.42 -4.14
N GLY A 79 0.53 1.42 -4.40
CA GLY A 79 1.22 0.32 -5.07
C GLY A 79 1.04 -1.01 -4.34
N PHE A 80 1.28 -1.03 -3.02
CA PHE A 80 1.02 -2.21 -2.18
C PHE A 80 -0.44 -2.64 -2.21
N PHE A 81 -1.35 -1.69 -2.03
CA PHE A 81 -2.79 -1.94 -2.06
C PHE A 81 -3.19 -2.66 -3.35
N PHE A 82 -2.80 -2.16 -4.53
CA PHE A 82 -3.11 -2.77 -5.81
C PHE A 82 -2.59 -4.20 -5.93
N ARG A 83 -1.43 -4.52 -5.34
CA ARG A 83 -0.84 -5.86 -5.31
C ARG A 83 -1.41 -6.77 -4.20
N SER A 84 -2.03 -6.21 -3.17
CA SER A 84 -2.40 -6.92 -1.93
C SER A 84 -3.15 -8.23 -2.15
N GLY A 85 -2.90 -9.21 -1.28
CA GLY A 85 -3.52 -10.53 -1.37
C GLY A 85 -5.04 -10.49 -1.21
N VAL A 86 -5.57 -9.57 -0.39
CA VAL A 86 -7.01 -9.45 -0.14
C VAL A 86 -7.82 -9.16 -1.40
N ILE A 87 -7.27 -8.39 -2.34
CA ILE A 87 -7.90 -8.10 -3.63
C ILE A 87 -7.90 -9.34 -4.53
N GLY A 88 -6.82 -10.14 -4.51
CA GLY A 88 -6.72 -11.37 -5.28
C GLY A 88 -7.51 -12.55 -4.70
N GLY A 89 -7.80 -12.50 -3.40
CA GLY A 89 -8.56 -13.53 -2.68
C GLY A 89 -9.99 -13.07 -2.39
N LYS A 90 -10.25 -12.76 -1.12
CA LYS A 90 -11.61 -12.48 -0.59
C LYS A 90 -12.41 -11.45 -1.38
N TYR A 91 -11.75 -10.42 -1.93
CA TYR A 91 -12.41 -9.35 -2.69
C TYR A 91 -12.27 -9.49 -4.21
N HIS A 92 -11.81 -10.64 -4.71
CA HIS A 92 -11.64 -10.87 -6.15
C HIS A 92 -12.91 -10.53 -6.95
N LYS A 93 -14.06 -11.11 -6.57
CA LYS A 93 -15.34 -10.89 -7.24
C LYS A 93 -15.71 -9.40 -7.25
N HIS A 94 -15.54 -8.72 -6.12
CA HIS A 94 -15.84 -7.30 -5.99
C HIS A 94 -15.02 -6.46 -6.99
N TYR A 95 -13.69 -6.56 -6.97
CA TYR A 95 -12.84 -5.74 -7.83
C TYR A 95 -12.91 -6.14 -9.31
N LYS A 96 -13.27 -7.39 -9.61
CA LYS A 96 -13.52 -7.83 -10.98
C LYS A 96 -14.80 -7.22 -11.56
N GLU A 97 -15.87 -7.14 -10.77
CA GLU A 97 -17.18 -6.64 -11.21
C GLU A 97 -17.30 -5.12 -11.10
N ARG A 98 -16.75 -4.51 -10.05
CA ARG A 98 -16.95 -3.10 -9.71
C ARG A 98 -15.73 -2.22 -9.97
N GLY A 99 -14.57 -2.82 -10.22
CA GLY A 99 -13.32 -2.08 -10.35
C GLY A 99 -12.90 -1.43 -9.04
N PHE A 100 -12.14 -0.34 -9.18
CA PHE A 100 -11.50 0.39 -8.09
C PHE A 100 -12.10 1.79 -7.96
N MET A 101 -11.81 2.48 -6.85
CA MET A 101 -12.16 3.90 -6.75
C MET A 101 -11.39 4.76 -7.77
N GLU A 102 -10.20 4.31 -8.18
CA GLU A 102 -9.52 4.84 -9.36
C GLU A 102 -10.19 4.38 -10.65
N LYS A 103 -10.78 5.32 -11.39
CA LYS A 103 -11.60 5.07 -12.59
C LYS A 103 -10.93 4.18 -13.65
N ASN A 104 -9.62 4.32 -13.84
CA ASN A 104 -8.88 3.60 -14.89
C ASN A 104 -8.22 2.31 -14.39
N ALA A 105 -8.48 1.91 -13.14
CA ALA A 105 -7.97 0.68 -12.58
C ALA A 105 -9.06 -0.40 -12.61
N THR A 106 -8.67 -1.59 -13.07
CA THR A 106 -9.49 -2.80 -13.15
C THR A 106 -8.76 -3.94 -12.47
N TYR A 107 -9.47 -5.02 -12.16
CA TYR A 107 -8.81 -6.20 -11.61
C TYR A 107 -7.71 -6.74 -12.53
N THR A 108 -7.90 -6.68 -13.86
CA THR A 108 -6.95 -7.21 -14.84
C THR A 108 -5.66 -6.40 -14.90
N ASN A 109 -5.72 -5.07 -14.78
CA ASN A 109 -4.53 -4.21 -14.84
C ASN A 109 -3.95 -3.84 -13.47
N ARG A 110 -4.44 -4.45 -12.38
CA ARG A 110 -4.04 -4.08 -11.01
C ARG A 110 -2.53 -4.15 -10.76
N TYR A 111 -1.82 -5.10 -11.35
CA TYR A 111 -0.36 -5.18 -11.19
C TYR A 111 0.36 -4.09 -12.00
N GLU A 112 -0.18 -3.69 -13.15
CA GLU A 112 0.32 -2.55 -13.91
C GLU A 112 0.12 -1.25 -13.12
N LYS A 113 -1.03 -1.10 -12.45
CA LYS A 113 -1.32 0.02 -11.55
C LYS A 113 -0.39 0.04 -10.33
N SER A 114 -0.13 -1.11 -9.73
CA SER A 114 0.87 -1.23 -8.66
C SER A 114 2.24 -0.70 -9.12
N ILE A 115 2.72 -1.15 -10.29
CA ILE A 115 3.96 -0.67 -10.90
C ILE A 115 3.92 0.83 -11.19
N GLU A 116 2.80 1.36 -11.71
CA GLU A 116 2.63 2.79 -12.00
C GLU A 116 2.86 3.64 -10.75
N TYR A 117 2.21 3.26 -9.64
CA TYR A 117 2.33 3.98 -8.37
C TYR A 117 3.71 3.80 -7.71
N PHE A 118 4.31 2.60 -7.80
CA PHE A 118 5.69 2.43 -7.38
C PHE A 118 6.66 3.29 -8.19
N LYS A 119 6.46 3.47 -9.51
CA LYS A 119 7.28 4.39 -10.32
C LYS A 119 7.11 5.85 -9.89
N LYS A 120 5.88 6.29 -9.60
CA LYS A 120 5.63 7.65 -9.08
C LYS A 120 6.34 7.87 -7.75
N SER A 121 6.30 6.89 -6.85
CA SER A 121 7.01 6.91 -5.57
C SER A 121 8.54 6.93 -5.77
N ALA A 122 9.06 6.05 -6.65
CA ALA A 122 10.48 5.94 -6.97
C ALA A 122 11.06 7.26 -7.49
N GLU A 123 10.35 7.94 -8.38
CA GLU A 123 10.81 9.22 -8.94
C GLU A 123 11.01 10.26 -7.84
N ILE A 124 10.05 10.39 -6.93
CA ILE A 124 10.16 11.35 -5.82
C ILE A 124 11.29 10.96 -4.86
N TYR A 125 11.38 9.69 -4.46
CA TYR A 125 12.47 9.24 -3.58
C TYR A 125 13.85 9.41 -4.21
N LYS A 126 13.97 9.21 -5.53
CA LYS A 126 15.19 9.48 -6.27
C LYS A 126 15.56 10.97 -6.25
N GLN A 127 14.61 11.86 -6.52
CA GLN A 127 14.83 13.31 -6.52
C GLN A 127 15.22 13.86 -5.14
N ASN A 128 14.79 13.19 -4.06
CA ASN A 128 15.07 13.58 -2.68
C ASN A 128 16.19 12.75 -2.02
N SER A 129 16.95 11.97 -2.80
CA SER A 129 18.06 11.13 -2.30
C SER A 129 17.67 10.15 -1.17
N ALA A 130 16.40 9.73 -1.10
CA ALA A 130 15.89 8.75 -0.14
C ALA A 130 16.19 7.32 -0.63
N LEU A 131 17.50 6.98 -0.68
CA LEU A 131 17.98 5.76 -1.34
C LEU A 131 17.57 4.47 -0.62
N ASP A 132 17.38 4.51 0.69
CA ASP A 132 16.85 3.40 1.48
C ASP A 132 15.41 3.06 1.04
N LYS A 133 14.55 4.07 0.92
CA LYS A 133 13.17 3.90 0.46
C LYS A 133 13.14 3.49 -1.01
N LEU A 134 13.97 4.10 -1.85
CA LEU A 134 14.11 3.77 -3.26
C LEU A 134 14.55 2.31 -3.49
N THR A 135 15.49 1.82 -2.68
CA THR A 135 15.90 0.40 -2.67
C THR A 135 14.70 -0.51 -2.47
N ASN A 136 13.86 -0.20 -1.48
CA ASN A 136 12.67 -0.98 -1.16
C ASN A 136 11.58 -0.87 -2.25
N ILE A 137 11.44 0.28 -2.92
CA ILE A 137 10.52 0.42 -4.06
C ILE A 137 10.94 -0.48 -5.22
N TYR A 138 12.20 -0.49 -5.62
CA TYR A 138 12.66 -1.36 -6.71
C TYR A 138 12.51 -2.84 -6.38
N LEU A 139 12.74 -3.22 -5.11
CA LEU A 139 12.45 -4.59 -4.64
C LEU A 139 10.97 -4.94 -4.86
N ASN A 140 10.05 -4.07 -4.44
CA ASN A 140 8.62 -4.33 -4.55
C ASN A 140 8.10 -4.26 -5.99
N MET A 141 8.71 -3.46 -6.87
CA MET A 141 8.45 -3.54 -8.30
C MET A 141 8.86 -4.91 -8.85
N GLY A 142 10.00 -5.45 -8.42
CA GLY A 142 10.43 -6.80 -8.77
C GLY A 142 9.41 -7.85 -8.36
N PHE A 143 8.95 -7.83 -7.10
CA PHE A 143 7.90 -8.74 -6.65
C PHE A 143 6.60 -8.57 -7.44
N THR A 144 6.21 -7.33 -7.74
CA THR A 144 5.00 -7.07 -8.53
C THR A 144 5.10 -7.62 -9.95
N TYR A 145 6.28 -7.52 -10.57
CA TYR A 145 6.51 -8.14 -11.88
C TYR A 145 6.49 -9.67 -11.83
N GLU A 146 6.94 -10.30 -10.74
CA GLU A 146 6.74 -11.74 -10.54
C GLU A 146 5.26 -12.10 -10.46
N PHE A 147 4.47 -11.37 -9.65
CA PHE A 147 3.01 -11.57 -9.58
C PHE A 147 2.31 -11.36 -10.93
N ALA A 148 2.87 -10.50 -11.79
CA ALA A 148 2.37 -10.25 -13.14
C ALA A 148 2.87 -11.27 -14.18
N GLY A 149 3.69 -12.27 -13.81
CA GLY A 149 4.25 -13.25 -14.74
C GLY A 149 5.31 -12.67 -15.68
N LEU A 150 6.03 -11.62 -15.27
CA LEU A 150 7.00 -10.88 -16.08
C LEU A 150 8.44 -11.00 -15.50
N PRO A 151 9.06 -12.19 -15.54
CA PRO A 151 10.32 -12.48 -14.84
C PRO A 151 11.50 -11.60 -15.29
N ASN A 152 11.62 -11.32 -16.60
CA ASN A 152 12.68 -10.45 -17.11
C ASN A 152 12.60 -9.02 -16.54
N LYS A 153 11.38 -8.50 -16.35
CA LYS A 153 11.17 -7.19 -15.73
C LYS A 153 11.45 -7.26 -14.23
N ALA A 154 11.08 -8.36 -13.56
CA ALA A 154 11.41 -8.58 -12.15
C ALA A 154 12.93 -8.57 -11.91
N CYS A 155 13.69 -9.34 -12.70
CA CYS A 155 15.15 -9.37 -12.68
C CYS A 155 15.78 -7.97 -12.79
N LYS A 156 15.25 -7.14 -13.70
CA LYS A 156 15.73 -5.77 -13.89
C LYS A 156 15.54 -4.92 -12.64
N GLU A 157 14.38 -4.98 -11.99
CA GLU A 157 14.12 -4.18 -10.79
C GLU A 157 14.85 -4.73 -9.56
N TYR A 158 15.06 -6.04 -9.44
CA TYR A 158 15.93 -6.62 -8.41
C TYR A 158 17.37 -6.15 -8.54
N LYS A 159 17.94 -6.17 -9.75
CA LYS A 159 19.28 -5.64 -10.01
C LYS A 159 19.38 -4.15 -9.67
N ARG A 160 18.36 -3.35 -10.01
CA ARG A 160 18.29 -1.93 -9.60
C ARG A 160 18.26 -1.74 -8.10
N SER A 161 17.47 -2.54 -7.39
CA SER A 161 17.42 -2.53 -5.92
C SER A 161 18.79 -2.80 -5.30
N ILE A 162 19.55 -3.77 -5.83
CA ILE A 162 20.93 -4.05 -5.40
C ILE A 162 21.85 -2.83 -5.61
N VAL A 163 21.83 -2.23 -6.81
CA VAL A 163 22.70 -1.09 -7.14
C VAL A 163 22.42 0.11 -6.23
N VAL A 164 21.15 0.43 -5.97
CA VAL A 164 20.78 1.53 -5.07
C VAL A 164 21.20 1.23 -3.64
N SER A 165 20.96 0.01 -3.14
CA SER A 165 21.38 -0.39 -1.80
C SER A 165 22.88 -0.26 -1.58
N GLN A 166 23.68 -0.71 -2.55
CA GLN A 166 25.14 -0.56 -2.51
C GLN A 166 25.57 0.91 -2.52
N THR A 167 24.83 1.76 -3.23
CA THR A 167 25.11 3.21 -3.25
C THR A 167 24.77 3.84 -1.91
N PHE A 168 23.63 3.48 -1.32
CA PHE A 168 23.24 3.92 0.02
C PHE A 168 24.26 3.50 1.08
N ALA A 169 24.70 2.24 1.08
CA ALA A 169 25.69 1.74 2.03
C ALA A 169 27.05 2.47 1.90
N ARG A 170 27.51 2.76 0.67
CA ARG A 170 28.75 3.53 0.45
C ARG A 170 28.64 4.96 0.96
N GLN A 171 27.48 5.60 0.82
CA GLN A 171 27.24 6.96 1.31
C GLN A 171 27.03 7.01 2.83
N ASN A 172 26.67 5.88 3.44
CA ASN A 172 26.31 5.79 4.85
C ASN A 172 27.00 4.59 5.53
N PRO A 173 28.35 4.58 5.61
CA PRO A 173 29.11 3.41 6.08
C PRO A 173 28.80 3.00 7.53
N ASN A 174 28.24 3.91 8.33
CA ASN A 174 27.88 3.67 9.73
C ASN A 174 26.43 3.21 9.92
N ILE A 175 25.61 3.20 8.87
CA ILE A 175 24.23 2.73 8.94
C ILE A 175 24.19 1.22 8.72
N LYS A 176 23.70 0.49 9.73
CA LYS A 176 23.41 -0.94 9.60
C LYS A 176 22.06 -1.13 8.93
N LEU A 177 22.06 -1.80 7.78
CA LEU A 177 20.83 -2.20 7.08
C LEU A 177 20.06 -3.21 7.93
N ILE A 178 18.75 -2.99 8.08
CA ILE A 178 17.84 -3.97 8.67
C ILE A 178 17.44 -4.95 7.56
N LEU A 179 17.95 -6.17 7.65
CA LEU A 179 17.68 -7.26 6.71
C LEU A 179 17.00 -8.42 7.43
N PRO A 180 16.28 -9.29 6.70
CA PRO A 180 15.76 -10.53 7.27
C PRO A 180 16.89 -11.38 7.88
N LYS A 181 16.56 -12.14 8.92
CA LYS A 181 17.53 -13.00 9.63
C LYS A 181 18.26 -13.92 8.64
N GLY A 182 19.60 -13.94 8.74
CA GLY A 182 20.46 -14.79 7.91
C GLY A 182 21.02 -14.11 6.65
N TYR A 183 20.82 -12.81 6.47
CA TYR A 183 21.43 -12.03 5.40
C TYR A 183 22.24 -10.86 5.97
N ASP A 184 23.49 -10.73 5.52
CA ASP A 184 24.39 -9.65 5.93
C ASP A 184 24.35 -8.48 4.93
N THR A 185 24.06 -8.79 3.67
CA THR A 185 23.93 -7.78 2.61
C THR A 185 22.62 -7.88 1.84
N HIS A 186 22.15 -6.75 1.31
CA HIS A 186 20.99 -6.74 0.42
C HIS A 186 21.21 -7.61 -0.83
N LYS A 187 22.45 -7.69 -1.33
CA LYS A 187 22.78 -8.56 -2.46
C LYS A 187 22.53 -10.04 -2.15
N GLU A 188 22.93 -10.50 -0.96
CA GLU A 188 22.67 -11.86 -0.50
C GLU A 188 21.18 -12.10 -0.31
N TYR A 189 20.46 -11.14 0.29
CA TYR A 189 19.01 -11.20 0.41
C TYR A 189 18.33 -11.34 -0.96
N MET A 190 18.87 -10.68 -1.99
CA MET A 190 18.33 -10.77 -3.35
C MET A 190 18.69 -12.05 -4.10
N LYS A 191 19.72 -12.79 -3.68
CA LYS A 191 20.25 -13.94 -4.42
C LYS A 191 19.20 -15.04 -4.69
N PRO A 192 18.39 -15.49 -3.72
CA PRO A 192 17.38 -16.51 -3.98
C PRO A 192 16.34 -16.10 -5.04
N PHE A 193 15.98 -14.82 -5.08
CA PHE A 193 15.02 -14.30 -6.07
C PHE A 193 15.63 -14.25 -7.47
N LEU A 194 16.91 -13.87 -7.58
CA LEU A 194 17.63 -13.87 -8.86
C LEU A 194 17.84 -15.28 -9.40
N ASP A 195 18.25 -16.21 -8.54
CA ASP A 195 18.54 -17.60 -8.90
C ASP A 195 17.25 -18.31 -9.35
N ARG A 196 16.14 -18.15 -8.62
CA ARG A 196 14.84 -18.74 -8.97
C ARG A 196 14.34 -18.28 -10.34
N LEU A 197 14.59 -17.03 -10.70
CA LEU A 197 14.16 -16.44 -11.96
C LEU A 197 15.16 -16.62 -13.10
N ILE A 198 16.32 -17.24 -12.85
CA ILE A 198 17.39 -17.43 -13.84
C ILE A 198 17.78 -16.08 -14.45
N CYS A 199 17.95 -15.06 -13.60
CA CYS A 199 18.29 -13.72 -14.05
C CYS A 199 19.70 -13.70 -14.66
N LYS A 200 19.79 -13.56 -15.98
CA LYS A 200 21.03 -13.28 -16.71
C LYS A 200 21.52 -11.89 -16.37
#